data_AF-A0A9E3P269-F1
#
_entry.id   AF-A0A9E3P269-F1
#
_cell.length_a   1.000
_cell.length_b   1.000
_cell.length_c   1.000
_cell.angle_alpha   90.00
_cell.angle_beta   90.00
_cell.angle_gamma   90.00
#
_symmetry.space_group_name_H-M   'P 1'
#
loop_
_entity.id
_entity.type
_entity.pdbx_description
1 polymer ?
#
loop_
_entity_poly.entity_id
_entity_poly.type
_entity_poly.pdbx_seq_one_letter_code
_entity_poly.pdbx_strand_id
1 'polypeptide(L)'
;MRSDFDTASRAARRSYEIGRLWTSLRRAAMAVVVVAIVTIPLLGREALVWLPVTFFAVVATEWRGVWLMRGARRGLVVGLASMLLPLSILRPCCGMDAKAMGMSCCIMPSACWTAGALVGVGMSLFLPKTKAGDERGRWEAAAGMIVGVTAVAVLRCSMLFLGEALGLVGGMAAAMAAATLARWVLARVRTAR
;
A
#
# COMPACT_ATOMS: atom_id res chain seq x y z
N MET A 1 -4.94 2.25 48.09
CA MET A 1 -6.05 2.75 47.24
C MET A 1 -5.57 3.31 45.90
N ARG A 2 -4.86 4.46 45.81
CA ARG A 2 -4.38 4.97 44.51
C ARG A 2 -3.39 4.02 43.81
N SER A 3 -2.53 3.35 44.59
CA SER A 3 -1.58 2.32 44.14
C SER A 3 -2.24 1.11 43.47
N ASP A 4 -3.40 0.68 43.96
CA ASP A 4 -4.08 -0.55 43.51
C ASP A 4 -4.84 -0.30 42.21
N PHE A 5 -5.38 0.92 42.04
CA PHE A 5 -5.92 1.37 40.77
C PHE A 5 -4.84 1.49 39.68
N ASP A 6 -3.63 1.94 40.04
CA ASP A 6 -2.51 2.08 39.09
C ASP A 6 -1.93 0.73 38.64
N THR A 7 -1.94 -0.29 39.50
CA THR A 7 -1.53 -1.65 39.11
C THR A 7 -2.61 -2.35 38.27
N ALA A 8 -3.88 -2.22 38.65
CA ALA A 8 -5.01 -2.76 37.89
C ALA A 8 -5.11 -2.14 36.49
N SER A 9 -4.94 -0.82 36.37
CA SER A 9 -4.97 -0.13 35.07
C SER A 9 -3.79 -0.50 34.16
N ARG A 10 -2.59 -0.71 34.72
CA ARG A 10 -1.44 -1.22 33.95
C ARG A 10 -1.64 -2.64 33.46
N ALA A 11 -2.18 -3.52 34.31
CA ALA A 11 -2.50 -4.90 33.92
C ALA A 11 -3.56 -4.95 32.80
N ALA A 12 -4.61 -4.13 32.92
CA ALA A 12 -5.66 -4.01 31.91
C ALA A 12 -5.14 -3.47 30.57
N ARG A 13 -4.20 -2.52 30.58
CA ARG A 13 -3.55 -2.03 29.34
C ARG A 13 -2.72 -3.11 28.68
N ARG A 14 -1.93 -3.87 29.44
CA ARG A 14 -1.11 -4.96 28.90
C ARG A 14 -1.95 -6.06 28.26
N SER A 15 -3.04 -6.48 28.91
CA SER A 15 -3.94 -7.50 28.34
C SER A 15 -4.62 -7.01 27.06
N TYR A 16 -5.01 -5.74 27.02
CA TYR A 16 -5.56 -5.10 25.82
C TYR A 16 -4.52 -5.03 24.67
N GLU A 17 -3.28 -4.65 24.97
CA GLU A 17 -2.19 -4.58 23.98
C GLU A 17 -1.85 -5.95 23.40
N ILE A 18 -1.79 -6.98 24.24
CA ILE A 18 -1.54 -8.37 23.80
C ILE A 18 -2.71 -8.88 22.95
N GLY A 19 -3.95 -8.65 23.36
CA GLY A 19 -5.14 -9.04 22.60
C GLY A 19 -5.21 -8.34 21.24
N ARG A 20 -4.84 -7.06 21.19
CA ARG A 20 -4.74 -6.28 19.95
C ARG A 20 -3.64 -6.81 19.03
N LEU A 21 -2.50 -7.22 19.58
CA LEU A 21 -1.39 -7.79 18.81
C LEU A 21 -1.76 -9.15 18.22
N TRP A 22 -2.42 -10.02 19.00
CA TRP A 22 -2.88 -11.33 18.51
C TRP A 22 -3.91 -11.22 17.39
N THR A 23 -4.84 -10.27 17.51
CA THR A 23 -5.87 -10.06 16.49
C THR A 23 -5.29 -9.47 15.21
N SER A 24 -4.33 -8.53 15.29
CA SER A 24 -3.64 -8.01 14.10
C SER A 24 -2.78 -9.09 13.44
N LEU A 25 -2.10 -9.92 14.22
CA LEU A 25 -1.22 -10.97 13.71
C LEU A 25 -2.02 -12.04 12.94
N ARG A 26 -3.19 -12.46 13.47
CA ARG A 26 -4.10 -13.38 12.76
C ARG A 26 -4.62 -12.81 11.45
N ARG A 27 -5.02 -11.53 11.45
CA ARG A 27 -5.54 -10.88 10.23
C ARG A 27 -4.46 -10.65 9.19
N ALA A 28 -3.27 -10.25 9.61
CA ALA A 28 -2.11 -10.14 8.73
C ALA A 28 -1.73 -11.49 8.14
N ALA A 29 -1.73 -12.57 8.94
CA ALA A 29 -1.50 -13.92 8.46
C ALA A 29 -2.50 -14.32 7.37
N MET A 30 -3.81 -14.08 7.57
CA MET A 30 -4.81 -14.35 6.53
C MET A 30 -4.55 -13.55 5.25
N ALA A 31 -4.25 -12.25 5.37
CA ALA A 31 -3.96 -11.41 4.20
C ALA A 31 -2.74 -11.92 3.43
N VAL A 32 -1.69 -12.32 4.14
CA VAL A 32 -0.46 -12.84 3.55
C VAL A 32 -0.66 -14.22 2.91
N VAL A 33 -1.50 -15.08 3.50
CA VAL A 33 -1.89 -16.36 2.87
C VAL A 33 -2.61 -16.11 1.54
N VAL A 34 -3.54 -15.15 1.50
CA VAL A 34 -4.21 -14.78 0.23
C VAL A 34 -3.21 -14.25 -0.79
N VAL A 35 -2.28 -13.39 -0.37
CA VAL A 35 -1.21 -12.90 -1.26
C VAL A 35 -0.37 -14.06 -1.77
N ALA A 36 0.05 -14.99 -0.91
CA ALA A 36 0.86 -16.15 -1.28
C ALA A 36 0.15 -17.04 -2.31
N ILE A 37 -1.14 -17.34 -2.09
CA ILE A 37 -1.95 -18.16 -3.00
C ILE A 37 -1.99 -17.55 -4.41
N VAL A 38 -2.03 -16.22 -4.51
CA VAL A 38 -2.05 -15.53 -5.80
C VAL A 38 -0.66 -15.40 -6.40
N THR A 39 0.38 -15.14 -5.61
CA THR A 39 1.71 -14.84 -6.14
C THR A 39 2.56 -16.06 -6.44
N ILE A 40 2.41 -17.17 -5.71
CA ILE A 40 3.12 -18.43 -5.97
C ILE A 40 2.89 -18.96 -7.40
N PRO A 41 1.65 -19.07 -7.92
CA PRO A 41 1.43 -19.56 -9.28
C PRO A 41 1.90 -18.58 -10.36
N LEU A 42 2.00 -17.28 -10.06
CA LEU A 42 2.36 -16.24 -11.01
C LEU A 42 3.89 -15.98 -11.08
N LEU A 43 4.58 -16.01 -9.94
CA LEU A 43 6.00 -15.64 -9.81
C LEU A 43 6.91 -16.80 -9.39
N GLY A 44 6.35 -17.94 -8.95
CA GLY A 44 7.12 -19.09 -8.48
C GLY A 44 7.64 -18.94 -7.04
N ARG A 45 8.64 -19.74 -6.69
CA ARG A 45 9.17 -19.85 -5.30
C ARG A 45 9.95 -18.61 -4.84
N GLU A 46 10.48 -17.82 -5.77
CA GLU A 46 11.22 -16.58 -5.44
C GLU A 46 10.36 -15.56 -4.67
N ALA A 47 9.03 -15.61 -4.84
CA ALA A 47 8.10 -14.77 -4.10
C ALA A 47 8.09 -15.07 -2.59
N LEU A 48 8.48 -16.28 -2.15
CA LEU A 48 8.51 -16.65 -0.73
C LEU A 48 9.52 -15.83 0.08
N VAL A 49 10.59 -15.35 -0.55
CA VAL A 49 11.63 -14.56 0.14
C VAL A 49 11.07 -13.21 0.62
N TRP A 50 10.12 -12.65 -0.12
CA TRP A 50 9.55 -11.33 0.15
C TRP A 50 8.24 -11.36 0.95
N LEU A 51 7.65 -12.54 1.10
CA LEU A 51 6.46 -12.79 1.92
C LEU A 51 6.58 -12.26 3.37
N PRO A 52 7.71 -12.44 4.09
CA PRO A 52 7.91 -11.86 5.42
C PRO A 52 7.82 -10.33 5.43
N VAL A 53 8.34 -9.65 4.40
CA VAL A 53 8.29 -8.18 4.29
C VAL A 53 6.84 -7.71 4.17
N THR A 54 6.05 -8.39 3.35
CA THR A 54 4.61 -8.08 3.24
C THR A 54 3.87 -8.33 4.55
N PHE A 55 4.22 -9.40 5.27
CA PHE A 55 3.65 -9.71 6.58
C PHE A 55 3.92 -8.60 7.59
N PHE A 56 5.19 -8.19 7.75
CA PHE A 56 5.53 -7.12 8.69
C PHE A 56 4.87 -5.79 8.31
N ALA A 57 4.80 -5.46 7.02
CA ALA A 57 4.11 -4.26 6.55
C ALA A 57 2.62 -4.30 6.93
N VAL A 58 1.93 -5.42 6.68
CA VAL A 58 0.51 -5.56 7.02
C VAL A 58 0.29 -5.54 8.53
N VAL A 59 1.11 -6.23 9.33
CA VAL A 59 1.05 -6.18 10.80
C VAL A 59 1.22 -4.75 11.31
N ALA A 60 2.19 -4.00 10.78
CA ALA A 60 2.42 -2.61 11.17
C ALA A 60 1.21 -1.72 10.83
N THR A 61 0.58 -1.93 9.66
CA THR A 61 -0.61 -1.16 9.28
C THR A 61 -1.83 -1.49 10.14
N GLU A 62 -2.05 -2.76 10.49
CA GLU A 62 -3.13 -3.19 11.39
C GLU A 62 -2.91 -2.67 12.81
N TRP A 63 -1.66 -2.56 13.27
CA TRP A 63 -1.35 -2.08 14.61
C TRP A 63 -1.58 -0.57 14.77
N ARG A 64 -1.22 0.24 13.78
CA ARG A 64 -1.25 1.72 13.84
C ARG A 64 -2.65 2.33 13.84
N GLY A 65 -3.67 1.71 13.24
CA GLY A 65 -5.04 2.24 13.32
C GLY A 65 -6.02 1.73 12.27
N VAL A 66 -7.32 1.94 12.52
CA VAL A 66 -8.42 1.44 11.66
C VAL A 66 -8.41 2.10 10.28
N TRP A 67 -8.05 3.37 10.18
CA TRP A 67 -8.01 4.09 8.90
C TRP A 67 -6.86 3.61 8.01
N LEU A 68 -5.66 3.49 8.59
CA LEU A 68 -4.48 2.94 7.92
C LEU A 68 -4.74 1.50 7.44
N MET A 69 -5.34 0.66 8.29
CA MET A 69 -5.73 -0.71 7.96
C MET A 69 -6.73 -0.78 6.79
N ARG A 70 -7.77 0.07 6.78
CA ARG A 70 -8.73 0.13 5.65
C ARG A 70 -8.05 0.56 4.35
N GLY A 71 -7.15 1.53 4.45
CA GLY A 71 -6.31 1.95 3.33
C GLY A 71 -5.47 0.78 2.80
N ALA A 72 -4.71 0.13 3.68
CA ALA A 72 -3.84 -0.99 3.35
C ALA A 72 -4.58 -2.16 2.70
N ARG A 73 -5.75 -2.54 3.21
CA ARG A 73 -6.55 -3.61 2.59
C ARG A 73 -6.98 -3.26 1.17
N ARG A 74 -7.45 -2.04 0.93
CA ARG A 74 -7.82 -1.61 -0.41
C ARG A 74 -6.61 -1.52 -1.33
N GLY A 75 -5.49 -1.00 -0.84
CA GLY A 75 -4.24 -0.98 -1.57
C GLY A 75 -3.77 -2.39 -1.96
N LEU A 76 -3.86 -3.34 -1.03
CA LEU A 76 -3.48 -4.73 -1.25
C LEU A 76 -4.41 -5.40 -2.28
N VAL A 77 -5.73 -5.15 -2.23
CA VAL A 77 -6.67 -5.62 -3.26
C VAL A 77 -6.35 -5.01 -4.63
N VAL A 78 -6.06 -3.71 -4.70
CA VAL A 78 -5.69 -3.06 -5.98
C VAL A 78 -4.34 -3.58 -6.48
N GLY A 79 -3.38 -3.85 -5.60
CA GLY A 79 -2.09 -4.46 -5.95
C GLY A 79 -2.23 -5.91 -6.42
N LEU A 80 -3.12 -6.70 -5.82
CA LEU A 80 -3.45 -8.05 -6.29
C LEU A 80 -4.19 -8.00 -7.62
N ALA A 81 -5.12 -7.06 -7.79
CA ALA A 81 -5.80 -6.84 -9.06
C ALA A 81 -4.79 -6.48 -10.16
N SER A 82 -3.81 -5.60 -9.87
CA SER A 82 -2.77 -5.25 -10.84
C SER A 82 -1.81 -6.41 -11.14
N MET A 83 -1.65 -7.38 -10.23
CA MET A 83 -0.96 -8.64 -10.51
C MET A 83 -1.74 -9.51 -11.52
N LEU A 84 -3.06 -9.50 -11.48
CA LEU A 84 -3.91 -10.22 -12.44
C LEU A 84 -3.91 -9.58 -13.83
N LEU A 85 -3.55 -8.29 -13.95
CA LEU A 85 -3.40 -7.68 -15.26
C LEU A 85 -2.22 -8.33 -16.00
N PRO A 86 -2.43 -8.80 -17.24
CA PRO A 86 -1.36 -9.39 -18.04
C PRO A 86 -0.26 -8.35 -18.25
N LEU A 87 0.99 -8.82 -18.17
CA LEU A 87 2.19 -8.00 -18.36
C LEU A 87 2.17 -7.20 -19.68
N SER A 88 1.37 -7.62 -20.66
CA SER A 88 1.11 -6.92 -21.92
C SER A 88 0.57 -5.50 -21.75
N ILE A 89 -0.22 -5.23 -20.69
CA ILE A 89 -0.81 -3.90 -20.42
C ILE A 89 0.14 -3.04 -19.58
N LEU A 90 0.93 -3.66 -18.70
CA LEU A 90 1.97 -2.98 -17.90
C LEU A 90 3.31 -2.83 -18.65
N ARG A 91 3.40 -3.34 -19.89
CA ARG A 91 4.59 -3.30 -20.75
C ARG A 91 4.96 -1.98 -21.45
N PRO A 92 4.34 -0.80 -21.23
CA PRO A 92 4.94 0.44 -21.71
C PRO A 92 6.33 0.70 -21.11
N CYS A 93 6.62 0.16 -19.92
CA CYS A 93 7.93 0.28 -19.28
C CYS A 93 8.97 -0.73 -19.80
N CYS A 94 8.54 -1.75 -20.55
CA CYS A 94 9.40 -2.82 -21.09
C CYS A 94 9.12 -3.04 -22.57
N GLY A 95 9.14 -1.96 -23.36
CA GLY A 95 8.87 -1.98 -24.80
C GLY A 95 9.68 -3.04 -25.56
N MET A 96 9.10 -3.56 -26.65
CA MET A 96 9.58 -4.73 -27.38
C MET A 96 11.01 -4.62 -27.96
N ASP A 97 11.62 -3.42 -27.95
CA ASP A 97 12.95 -3.18 -28.53
C ASP A 97 14.12 -3.57 -27.60
N ALA A 98 13.90 -3.69 -26.29
CA ALA A 98 14.98 -3.99 -25.35
C ALA A 98 15.37 -5.48 -25.30
N LYS A 99 14.52 -6.39 -25.83
CA LYS A 99 14.91 -7.81 -25.99
C LYS A 99 15.92 -8.03 -27.12
N ALA A 100 16.04 -7.07 -28.05
CA ALA A 100 16.97 -7.15 -29.19
C ALA A 100 18.40 -6.69 -28.86
N MET A 101 18.62 -5.95 -27.77
CA MET A 101 19.93 -5.38 -27.42
C MET A 101 20.59 -5.96 -26.15
N GLY A 102 20.03 -7.01 -25.53
CA GLY A 102 20.66 -7.66 -24.37
C GLY A 102 20.86 -6.76 -23.13
N MET A 103 20.33 -5.54 -23.15
CA MET A 103 20.38 -4.59 -22.04
C MET A 103 19.11 -4.71 -21.19
N SER A 104 19.32 -4.69 -19.87
CA SER A 104 18.29 -4.68 -18.84
C SER A 104 17.17 -3.68 -19.18
N CYS A 105 15.98 -4.20 -19.43
CA CYS A 105 14.82 -3.54 -20.06
C CYS A 105 14.18 -2.38 -19.24
N CYS A 106 14.79 -1.94 -18.13
CA CYS A 106 14.21 -0.98 -17.19
C CYS A 106 15.32 -0.07 -16.63
N ILE A 107 15.63 1.04 -17.31
CA ILE A 107 16.53 2.07 -16.76
C ILE A 107 15.96 3.49 -16.94
N MET A 108 14.70 3.64 -17.37
CA MET A 108 14.06 4.96 -17.46
C MET A 108 13.20 5.21 -16.21
N PRO A 109 13.73 5.90 -15.18
CA PRO A 109 12.97 6.20 -13.96
C PRO A 109 11.72 7.04 -14.22
N SER A 110 11.70 7.82 -15.32
CA SER A 110 10.56 8.62 -15.75
C SER A 110 9.32 7.76 -16.11
N ALA A 111 9.51 6.60 -16.72
CA ALA A 111 8.41 5.69 -17.06
C ALA A 111 7.77 5.11 -15.80
N CYS A 112 8.59 4.69 -14.83
CA CYS A 112 8.11 4.22 -13.53
C CYS A 112 7.35 5.30 -12.76
N TRP A 113 7.78 6.57 -12.88
CA TRP A 113 7.09 7.70 -12.26
C TRP A 113 5.70 7.93 -12.87
N THR A 114 5.57 7.90 -14.19
CA THR A 114 4.27 8.07 -14.87
C THR A 114 3.32 6.91 -14.60
N ALA A 115 3.81 5.66 -14.61
CA ALA A 115 3.04 4.49 -14.23
C ALA A 115 2.58 4.58 -12.76
N GLY A 116 3.47 4.97 -11.86
CA GLY A 116 3.15 5.24 -10.45
C GLY A 116 2.08 6.32 -10.30
N ALA A 117 2.17 7.41 -11.07
CA ALA A 117 1.19 8.48 -11.06
C ALA A 117 -0.19 8.01 -11.55
N LEU A 118 -0.26 7.28 -12.67
CA LEU A 118 -1.52 6.73 -13.19
C LEU A 118 -2.20 5.80 -12.18
N VAL A 119 -1.41 4.91 -11.57
CA VAL A 119 -1.92 4.01 -10.52
C VAL A 119 -2.37 4.82 -9.29
N GLY A 120 -1.62 5.83 -8.88
CA GLY A 120 -1.98 6.72 -7.78
C GLY A 120 -3.27 7.51 -8.03
N VAL A 121 -3.48 8.00 -9.25
CA VAL A 121 -4.72 8.65 -9.67
C VAL A 121 -5.88 7.65 -9.60
N GLY A 122 -5.71 6.44 -10.13
CA GLY A 122 -6.71 5.38 -10.04
C GLY A 122 -7.09 5.05 -8.59
N MET A 123 -6.10 4.93 -7.71
CA MET A 123 -6.31 4.67 -6.27
C MET A 123 -7.02 5.80 -5.56
N SER A 124 -6.83 7.05 -6.00
CA SER A 124 -7.53 8.19 -5.43
C SER A 124 -9.06 8.07 -5.57
N LEU A 125 -9.55 7.35 -6.59
CA LEU A 125 -10.98 7.06 -6.77
C LEU A 125 -11.50 6.07 -5.73
N PHE A 126 -10.64 5.14 -5.27
CA PHE A 126 -10.98 4.15 -4.25
C PHE A 126 -10.80 4.63 -2.81
N LEU A 127 -10.28 5.85 -2.60
CA LEU A 127 -10.14 6.43 -1.26
C LEU A 127 -11.50 6.45 -0.54
N PRO A 128 -11.56 5.98 0.73
CA PRO A 128 -12.80 6.01 1.49
C PRO A 128 -13.30 7.46 1.60
N LYS A 129 -14.60 7.65 1.38
CA LYS A 129 -15.26 8.92 1.70
C LYS A 129 -15.19 9.08 3.22
N THR A 130 -14.26 9.91 3.70
CA THR A 130 -14.22 10.34 5.09
C THR A 130 -15.26 11.45 5.30
N LYS A 131 -15.74 11.61 6.54
CA LYS A 131 -16.64 12.72 6.87
C LYS A 131 -15.93 14.05 6.62
N ALA A 132 -16.68 15.08 6.23
CA ALA A 132 -16.14 16.43 6.08
C ALA A 132 -15.47 16.86 7.39
N GLY A 133 -14.18 17.20 7.35
CA GLY A 133 -13.36 17.59 8.50
C GLY A 133 -12.36 16.54 9.01
N ASP A 134 -12.45 15.27 8.60
CA ASP A 134 -11.49 14.23 9.00
C ASP A 134 -10.35 14.09 7.97
N GLU A 135 -9.49 15.11 7.91
CA GLU A 135 -8.34 15.14 7.01
C GLU A 135 -7.26 14.14 7.42
N ARG A 136 -7.04 13.97 8.73
CA ARG A 136 -6.04 13.02 9.28
C ARG A 136 -6.38 11.58 8.90
N GLY A 137 -7.62 11.14 9.11
CA GLY A 137 -8.04 9.79 8.72
C GLY A 137 -7.89 9.51 7.22
N ARG A 138 -7.99 10.54 6.38
CA ARG A 138 -7.81 10.41 4.92
C ARG A 138 -6.33 10.23 4.55
N TRP A 139 -5.43 11.00 5.15
CA TRP A 139 -3.98 10.83 4.95
C TRP A 139 -3.50 9.47 5.44
N GLU A 140 -4.01 9.00 6.58
CA GLU A 140 -3.74 7.64 7.06
C GLU A 140 -4.25 6.58 6.08
N ALA A 141 -5.46 6.72 5.55
CA ALA A 141 -5.97 5.78 4.55
C ALA A 141 -5.16 5.80 3.25
N ALA A 142 -4.72 6.98 2.79
CA ALA A 142 -3.85 7.13 1.63
C ALA A 142 -2.48 6.46 1.85
N ALA A 143 -1.83 6.74 2.98
CA ALA A 143 -0.57 6.10 3.36
C ALA A 143 -0.73 4.58 3.44
N GLY A 144 -1.83 4.09 4.01
CA GLY A 144 -2.15 2.67 4.06
C GLY A 144 -2.25 2.06 2.67
N MET A 145 -2.97 2.71 1.76
CA MET A 145 -3.07 2.24 0.37
C MET A 145 -1.70 2.13 -0.30
N ILE A 146 -0.87 3.17 -0.18
CA ILE A 146 0.49 3.14 -0.74
C ILE A 146 1.26 1.96 -0.18
N VAL A 147 1.28 1.77 1.15
CA VAL A 147 1.97 0.66 1.80
C VAL A 147 1.47 -0.69 1.28
N GLY A 148 0.14 -0.88 1.20
CA GLY A 148 -0.47 -2.14 0.73
C GLY A 148 -0.12 -2.45 -0.72
N VAL A 149 -0.07 -1.43 -1.58
CA VAL A 149 0.28 -1.57 -3.00
C VAL A 149 1.76 -1.86 -3.14
N THR A 150 2.60 -1.11 -2.43
CA THR A 150 4.05 -1.29 -2.48
C THR A 150 4.45 -2.66 -1.97
N ALA A 151 3.77 -3.19 -0.94
CA ALA A 151 4.02 -4.53 -0.44
C ALA A 151 3.81 -5.59 -1.54
N VAL A 152 2.79 -5.44 -2.38
CA VAL A 152 2.54 -6.35 -3.51
C VAL A 152 3.45 -6.03 -4.70
N ALA A 153 3.68 -4.75 -5.01
CA ALA A 153 4.52 -4.33 -6.13
C ALA A 153 5.97 -4.79 -5.98
N VAL A 154 6.52 -4.76 -4.76
CA VAL A 154 7.88 -5.26 -4.45
C VAL A 154 8.05 -6.73 -4.85
N LEU A 155 7.00 -7.55 -4.78
CA LEU A 155 7.06 -8.95 -5.23
C LEU A 155 7.35 -9.06 -6.73
N ARG A 156 6.78 -8.17 -7.54
CA ARG A 156 7.05 -8.08 -8.99
C ARG A 156 8.34 -7.34 -9.31
N CYS A 157 8.71 -6.40 -8.45
CA CYS A 157 9.80 -5.46 -8.67
C CYS A 157 11.09 -5.84 -7.94
N SER A 158 11.24 -7.07 -7.44
CA SER A 158 12.44 -7.52 -6.71
C SER A 158 13.73 -7.43 -7.54
N MET A 159 13.61 -7.38 -8.87
CA MET A 159 14.71 -7.17 -9.83
C MET A 159 14.91 -5.70 -10.23
N LEU A 160 14.05 -4.77 -9.81
CA LEU A 160 14.18 -3.36 -10.18
C LEU A 160 15.21 -2.65 -9.28
N PHE A 161 15.95 -1.71 -9.88
CA PHE A 161 16.88 -0.87 -9.14
C PHE A 161 16.13 0.02 -8.13
N LEU A 162 16.80 0.35 -7.02
CA LEU A 162 16.24 1.18 -5.93
C LEU A 162 15.57 2.47 -6.45
N GLY A 163 16.13 3.08 -7.50
CA GLY A 163 15.61 4.30 -8.12
C GLY A 163 14.23 4.13 -8.80
N GLU A 164 13.92 2.96 -9.33
CA GLU A 164 12.64 2.71 -10.01
C GLU A 164 11.51 2.47 -9.01
N ALA A 165 11.82 1.73 -7.94
CA ALA A 165 10.92 1.58 -6.81
C ALA A 165 10.59 2.95 -6.20
N LEU A 166 11.60 3.81 -6.01
CA LEU A 166 11.41 5.19 -5.54
C LEU A 166 10.60 6.03 -6.54
N GLY A 167 10.82 5.88 -7.84
CA GLY A 167 10.04 6.57 -8.86
C GLY A 167 8.56 6.19 -8.83
N LEU A 168 8.25 4.89 -8.70
CA LEU A 168 6.89 4.37 -8.62
C LEU A 168 6.18 4.81 -7.34
N VAL A 169 6.85 4.70 -6.19
CA VAL A 169 6.36 5.18 -4.89
C VAL A 169 6.15 6.69 -4.92
N GLY A 170 7.11 7.44 -5.46
CA GLY A 170 7.06 8.89 -5.59
C GLY A 170 5.91 9.36 -6.48
N GLY A 171 5.69 8.69 -7.62
CA GLY A 171 4.57 8.96 -8.52
C GLY A 171 3.21 8.72 -7.84
N MET A 172 3.07 7.60 -7.11
CA MET A 172 1.85 7.31 -6.35
C MET A 172 1.60 8.36 -5.26
N ALA A 173 2.63 8.72 -4.49
CA ALA A 173 2.54 9.71 -3.43
C ALA A 173 2.17 11.10 -3.97
N ALA A 174 2.80 11.52 -5.06
CA ALA A 174 2.52 12.79 -5.71
C ALA A 174 1.09 12.85 -6.27
N ALA A 175 0.63 11.78 -6.95
CA ALA A 175 -0.73 11.70 -7.47
C ALA A 175 -1.78 11.70 -6.34
N MET A 176 -1.53 10.98 -5.24
CA MET A 176 -2.42 11.00 -4.08
C MET A 176 -2.46 12.38 -3.44
N ALA A 177 -1.31 13.06 -3.27
CA ALA A 177 -1.24 14.41 -2.73
C ALA A 177 -1.98 15.42 -3.62
N ALA A 178 -1.81 15.32 -4.95
CA ALA A 178 -2.51 16.16 -5.90
C ALA A 178 -4.03 15.93 -5.83
N ALA A 179 -4.48 14.68 -5.79
CA ALA A 179 -5.90 14.34 -5.69
C ALA A 179 -6.53 14.77 -4.36
N THR A 180 -5.79 14.66 -3.25
CA THR A 180 -6.26 15.13 -1.94
C THR A 180 -6.38 16.65 -1.91
N LEU A 181 -5.39 17.37 -2.42
CA LEU A 181 -5.41 18.83 -2.55
C LEU A 181 -6.54 19.32 -3.47
N ALA A 182 -6.71 18.71 -4.65
CA ALA A 182 -7.77 19.08 -5.59
C ALA A 182 -9.16 18.99 -4.95
N ARG A 183 -9.43 17.93 -4.19
CA ARG A 183 -10.71 17.79 -3.45
C ARG A 183 -10.90 18.82 -2.35
N TRP A 184 -9.81 19.21 -1.69
CA TRP A 184 -9.86 20.23 -0.64
C TRP A 184 -10.17 21.61 -1.22
N VAL A 185 -9.52 21.97 -2.32
CA VAL A 185 -9.82 23.20 -3.08
C VAL A 185 -11.28 23.19 -3.54
N LEU A 186 -11.76 22.09 -4.14
CA LEU A 186 -13.15 21.94 -4.57
C LEU A 186 -14.15 22.08 -3.41
N ALA A 187 -13.82 21.56 -2.22
CA ALA A 187 -14.65 21.71 -1.04
C ALA A 187 -14.75 23.17 -0.59
N ARG A 188 -13.61 23.89 -0.56
CA ARG A 188 -13.58 25.33 -0.22
C ARG A 188 -14.37 26.19 -1.21
N VAL A 189 -14.27 25.90 -2.50
CA VAL A 189 -15.02 26.64 -3.54
C VAL A 189 -16.53 26.41 -3.40
N ARG A 190 -16.96 25.20 -3.05
CA ARG A 190 -18.39 24.90 -2.83
C ARG A 190 -18.97 25.58 -1.60
N THR A 191 -18.19 25.78 -0.54
CA THR A 191 -18.66 26.47 0.67
C THR A 191 -18.65 28.00 0.53
N ALA A 192 -17.99 28.54 -0.50
CA ALA A 192 -17.93 29.97 -0.77
C ALA A 192 -19.05 30.47 -1.71
N ARG A 193 -19.83 29.55 -2.29
CA ARG A 193 -21.05 29.85 -3.05
C ARG A 193 -22.27 29.59 -2.17
#